data_AF-A0A9D9LS72-F1
#
_entry.id   AF-A0A9D9LS72-F1
#
_cell.length_a   1.000
_cell.length_b   1.000
_cell.length_c   1.000
_cell.angle_alpha   90.00
_cell.angle_beta   90.00
_cell.angle_gamma   90.00
#
_symmetry.space_group_name_H-M   'P 1'
#
loop_
_entity.id
_entity.type
_entity.pdbx_description
1 polymer ?
#
loop_
_entity_poly.entity_id
_entity_poly.type
_entity_poly.pdbx_seq_one_letter_code
_entity_poly.pdbx_strand_id
1 'polypeptide(L)'
;MDFTSLPKNQQKIITRMIGRLMQNPQSKDNGGYGIPLGHKGNNNLTGLLEGKLRGEGLRIIYELDDEGNMQIKAIGVREDEKIYDIVAKRIKG
;
A
#
# COMPACT_ATOMS: atom_id res chain seq x y z
N MET A 1 -4.80 5.54 9.05
CA MET A 1 -5.92 6.47 8.75
C MET A 1 -6.96 5.70 7.95
N ASP A 2 -8.25 5.97 8.18
CA ASP A 2 -9.32 5.33 7.41
C ASP A 2 -9.57 6.07 6.10
N PHE A 3 -9.84 5.34 5.02
CA PHE A 3 -10.06 5.91 3.68
C PHE A 3 -11.11 7.02 3.67
N THR A 4 -12.20 6.83 4.44
CA THR A 4 -13.33 7.76 4.53
C THR A 4 -12.97 9.09 5.19
N SER A 5 -11.90 9.12 6.00
CA SER A 5 -11.43 10.34 6.67
C SER A 5 -10.56 11.23 5.79
N LEU A 6 -10.17 10.76 4.59
CA LEU A 6 -9.33 11.53 3.68
C LEU A 6 -10.13 12.61 2.94
N PRO A 7 -9.49 13.73 2.58
CA PRO A 7 -10.06 14.70 1.64
C PRO A 7 -10.56 14.04 0.34
N LYS A 8 -11.69 14.54 -0.20
CA LYS A 8 -12.34 13.96 -1.39
C LYS A 8 -11.43 13.86 -2.62
N ASN A 9 -10.49 14.79 -2.80
CA ASN A 9 -9.50 14.72 -3.87
C ASN A 9 -8.55 13.53 -3.68
N GLN A 10 -8.05 13.32 -2.46
CA GLN A 10 -7.19 12.18 -2.13
C GLN A 10 -7.93 10.85 -2.27
N GLN A 11 -9.20 10.78 -1.84
CA GLN A 11 -10.04 9.61 -2.08
C GLN A 11 -10.12 9.25 -3.57
N LYS A 12 -10.41 10.23 -4.44
CA LYS A 12 -10.45 10.02 -5.90
C LYS A 12 -9.11 9.51 -6.46
N ILE A 13 -8.00 10.05 -5.97
CA ILE A 13 -6.66 9.63 -6.40
C ILE A 13 -6.39 8.18 -6.01
N ILE A 14 -6.70 7.82 -4.76
CA ILE A 14 -6.55 6.46 -4.24
C ILE A 14 -7.42 5.48 -5.01
N THR A 15 -8.69 5.81 -5.29
CA THR A 15 -9.57 4.94 -6.07
C THR A 15 -9.01 4.66 -7.47
N ARG A 16 -8.46 5.68 -8.15
CA ARG A 16 -7.77 5.45 -9.44
C ARG A 16 -6.53 4.57 -9.29
N MET A 17 -5.76 4.76 -8.21
CA MET A 17 -4.57 3.96 -7.95
C MET A 17 -4.93 2.49 -7.69
N ILE A 18 -5.97 2.22 -6.91
CA ILE A 18 -6.51 0.87 -6.68
C ILE A 18 -6.91 0.25 -8.03
N GLY A 19 -7.66 0.97 -8.87
CA GLY A 19 -8.02 0.49 -10.20
C GLY A 19 -6.83 0.19 -11.11
N ARG A 20 -5.70 0.89 -10.94
CA ARG A 20 -4.45 0.56 -11.65
C ARG A 20 -3.77 -0.68 -11.08
N LEU A 21 -3.65 -0.77 -9.75
CA LEU A 21 -3.03 -1.92 -9.09
C LEU A 21 -3.79 -3.21 -9.41
N MET A 22 -5.13 -3.18 -9.40
CA MET A 22 -5.97 -4.35 -9.70
C MET A 22 -5.78 -4.92 -11.11
N GLN A 23 -5.25 -4.15 -12.07
CA GLN A 23 -4.97 -4.68 -13.42
C GLN A 23 -3.83 -5.70 -13.40
N ASN A 24 -2.85 -5.53 -12.51
CA ASN A 24 -1.83 -6.52 -12.24
C ASN A 24 -1.23 -6.27 -10.84
N PRO A 25 -1.83 -6.85 -9.78
CA PRO A 25 -1.49 -6.51 -8.41
C PRO A 25 -0.20 -7.16 -7.93
N GLN A 26 0.40 -8.04 -8.74
CA GLN A 26 1.68 -8.71 -8.48
C GLN A 26 2.81 -7.70 -8.24
N SER A 27 3.90 -8.20 -7.65
CA SER A 27 5.15 -7.44 -7.55
C SER A 27 5.65 -7.04 -8.95
N LYS A 28 6.30 -5.88 -9.05
CA LYS A 28 7.06 -5.44 -10.22
C LYS A 28 8.12 -6.44 -10.67
N ASP A 29 8.64 -7.23 -9.73
CA ASP A 29 9.62 -8.27 -10.02
C ASP A 29 8.98 -9.45 -10.76
N ASN A 30 7.65 -9.59 -10.64
CA ASN A 30 6.78 -10.53 -11.37
C ASN A 30 5.97 -9.83 -12.47
N GLY A 31 6.37 -8.63 -12.91
CA GLY A 31 5.71 -7.88 -13.99
C GLY A 31 4.45 -7.11 -13.58
N GLY A 32 4.11 -7.05 -12.30
CA GLY A 32 2.97 -6.29 -11.78
C GLY A 32 3.31 -4.85 -11.35
N TYR A 33 2.35 -4.19 -10.70
CA TYR A 33 2.48 -2.80 -10.28
C TYR A 33 2.90 -2.60 -8.83
N GLY A 34 2.90 -3.66 -8.02
CA GLY A 34 3.28 -3.62 -6.62
C GLY A 34 4.78 -3.47 -6.43
N ILE A 35 5.20 -2.60 -5.51
CA ILE A 35 6.62 -2.50 -5.16
C ILE A 35 6.85 -3.34 -3.90
N PRO A 36 7.68 -4.38 -3.96
CA PRO A 36 7.94 -5.21 -2.79
C PRO A 36 8.59 -4.38 -1.69
N LEU A 37 8.03 -4.51 -0.50
CA LEU A 37 8.61 -4.00 0.72
C LEU A 37 9.55 -5.07 1.31
N GLY A 38 10.57 -4.58 2.00
CA GLY A 38 11.49 -5.40 2.78
C GLY A 38 11.58 -4.83 4.18
N HIS A 39 12.77 -4.85 4.77
CA HIS A 39 13.00 -4.24 6.06
C HIS A 39 12.98 -2.70 5.96
N LYS A 40 12.22 -2.07 6.85
CA LYS A 40 12.12 -0.60 6.99
C LYS A 40 12.30 -0.25 8.46
N GLY A 41 13.46 0.33 8.81
CA GLY A 41 13.84 0.53 10.20
C GLY A 41 13.85 -0.81 10.96
N ASN A 42 13.13 -0.87 12.08
CA ASN A 42 12.96 -2.09 12.89
C ASN A 42 11.78 -2.99 12.46
N ASN A 43 11.08 -2.64 11.38
CA ASN A 43 9.94 -3.41 10.90
C ASN A 43 10.33 -4.32 9.75
N ASN A 44 9.95 -5.60 9.84
CA ASN A 44 9.96 -6.51 8.71
C ASN A 44 8.62 -6.42 7.99
N LEU A 45 8.61 -5.86 6.78
CA LEU A 45 7.43 -5.73 5.92
C LEU A 45 7.50 -6.63 4.69
N THR A 46 8.39 -7.63 4.71
CA THR A 46 8.54 -8.61 3.64
C THR A 46 7.20 -9.31 3.39
N GLY A 47 6.84 -9.50 2.12
CA GLY A 47 5.53 -10.03 1.70
C GLY A 47 4.49 -8.95 1.42
N LEU A 48 4.69 -7.71 1.89
CA LEU A 48 3.84 -6.59 1.54
C LEU A 48 4.30 -5.89 0.27
N LEU A 49 3.34 -5.29 -0.43
CA LEU A 49 3.52 -4.50 -1.64
C LEU A 49 3.06 -3.06 -1.42
N GLU A 50 3.76 -2.13 -2.05
CA GLU A 50 3.47 -0.70 -2.01
C GLU A 50 3.05 -0.20 -3.40
N GLY A 51 1.88 0.42 -3.47
CA GLY A 51 1.48 1.29 -4.57
C GLY A 51 1.84 2.74 -4.26
N LYS A 52 2.69 3.37 -5.08
CA LYS A 52 3.14 4.75 -4.88
C LYS A 52 2.70 5.69 -6.01
N LEU A 53 2.20 6.87 -5.64
CA LEU A 53 1.97 7.96 -6.59
C LEU A 53 2.89 9.14 -6.28
N ARG A 54 3.95 9.30 -7.08
CA ARG A 54 5.04 10.25 -6.81
C ARG A 54 4.59 11.72 -6.71
N GLY A 55 3.55 12.12 -7.45
CA GLY A 55 3.08 13.51 -7.50
C GLY A 55 2.24 13.95 -6.29
N GLU A 56 1.52 13.03 -5.66
CA GLU A 56 0.54 13.33 -4.60
C GLU A 56 1.03 12.90 -3.21
N GLY A 57 2.19 12.24 -3.16
CA GLY A 57 2.73 11.66 -1.95
C GLY A 57 1.90 10.50 -1.37
N LEU A 58 0.85 10.03 -2.05
CA LEU A 58 -0.01 8.97 -1.52
C LEU A 58 0.61 7.58 -1.70
N ARG A 59 0.35 6.71 -0.72
CA ARG A 59 0.80 5.32 -0.67
C ARG A 59 -0.32 4.38 -0.24
N ILE A 60 -0.39 3.22 -0.87
CA ILE A 60 -1.23 2.09 -0.46
C ILE A 60 -0.31 0.93 -0.14
N ILE A 61 -0.44 0.36 1.05
CA ILE A 61 0.24 -0.88 1.45
C ILE A 61 -0.79 -2.01 1.42
N TYR A 62 -0.46 -3.08 0.72
CA TYR A 62 -1.33 -4.23 0.54
C TYR A 62 -0.54 -5.53 0.48
N GLU A 63 -1.23 -6.66 0.56
CA GLU A 63 -0.70 -7.98 0.25
C GLU A 63 -1.64 -8.68 -0.73
N LEU A 64 -1.18 -9.81 -1.28
CA LEU A 64 -2.03 -10.72 -2.04
C LEU A 64 -2.30 -11.95 -1.18
N ASP A 65 -3.55 -12.38 -1.12
CA ASP A 65 -3.88 -13.70 -0.58
C ASP A 65 -3.57 -14.81 -1.59
N ASP A 66 -3.78 -16.06 -1.20
CA ASP A 66 -3.48 -17.24 -2.02
C ASP A 66 -4.30 -17.31 -3.31
N GLU A 67 -5.44 -16.61 -3.35
CA GLU A 67 -6.29 -16.49 -4.55
C GLU A 67 -5.87 -15.31 -5.44
N GLY A 68 -4.90 -14.51 -5.00
CA GLY A 68 -4.40 -13.32 -5.70
C GLY A 68 -5.25 -12.08 -5.47
N ASN A 69 -6.17 -12.08 -4.50
CA ASN A 69 -6.96 -10.90 -4.18
C ASN A 69 -6.12 -9.89 -3.40
N MET A 70 -6.32 -8.61 -3.71
CA MET A 70 -5.58 -7.52 -3.10
C MET A 70 -6.18 -7.12 -1.75
N GLN A 71 -5.45 -7.37 -0.66
CA GLN A 71 -5.86 -7.01 0.71
C GLN A 71 -5.16 -5.72 1.16
N ILE A 72 -5.88 -4.61 1.21
CA ILE A 72 -5.32 -3.31 1.63
C ILE A 72 -5.13 -3.27 3.14
N LYS A 73 -3.88 -3.13 3.59
CA LYS A 73 -3.51 -3.03 5.03
C LYS A 73 -3.44 -1.61 5.54
N ALA A 74 -3.02 -0.67 4.69
CA ALA A 74 -2.98 0.75 5.03
C ALA A 74 -2.98 1.67 3.81
N ILE A 75 -3.41 2.91 4.04
CA ILE A 75 -3.32 4.03 3.10
C ILE A 75 -2.78 5.23 3.88
N GLY A 76 -1.86 5.99 3.27
CA GLY A 76 -1.26 7.17 3.90
C GLY A 76 -0.48 8.05 2.93
N VAL A 77 0.08 9.13 3.46
CA VAL A 77 0.83 10.16 2.70
C VAL A 77 2.34 10.05 2.95
N ARG A 78 3.14 10.68 2.07
CA ARG A 78 4.58 10.45 1.91
C ARG A 78 5.41 10.78 3.14
N GLU A 79 4.96 11.76 3.93
CA GLU A 79 5.61 12.18 5.16
C GLU A 79 5.34 11.24 6.33
N ASP A 80 4.39 10.33 6.18
CA ASP A 80 3.96 9.43 7.23
C ASP A 80 4.78 8.15 7.17
N GLU A 81 6.09 8.22 7.44
CA GLU A 81 6.91 7.00 7.68
C GLU A 81 6.28 6.10 8.77
N LYS A 82 5.42 6.70 9.63
CA LYS A 82 4.55 6.01 10.58
C LYS A 82 3.61 4.99 9.93
N ILE A 83 3.32 5.08 8.63
CA ILE A 83 2.49 4.08 7.94
C ILE A 83 3.10 2.68 8.06
N TYR A 84 4.43 2.60 8.01
CA TYR A 84 5.16 1.33 8.15
C TYR A 84 5.06 0.78 9.57
N ASP A 85 5.16 1.63 10.60
CA ASP A 85 4.96 1.23 11.99
C ASP A 85 3.53 0.78 12.28
N ILE A 86 2.54 1.50 11.72
CA ILE A 86 1.12 1.16 11.87
C ILE A 86 0.83 -0.20 11.23
N VAL A 87 1.33 -0.42 10.01
CA VAL A 87 1.18 -1.70 9.32
C VAL A 87 1.88 -2.80 10.09
N ALA A 88 3.13 -2.59 10.53
CA ALA A 88 3.87 -3.58 11.30
C ALA A 88 3.15 -3.98 12.61
N LYS A 89 2.45 -3.05 13.26
CA LYS A 89 1.60 -3.36 14.42
C LYS A 89 0.35 -4.16 14.04
N ARG A 90 -0.29 -3.84 12.92
CA ARG A 90 -1.52 -4.51 12.44
C ARG A 90 -1.29 -5.94 11.95
N ILE A 91 -0.09 -6.26 11.46
CA ILE A 91 0.26 -7.62 11.01
C ILE A 91 0.81 -8.51 12.12
N LYS A 92 1.28 -7.92 13.23
CA LYS A 92 1.85 -8.66 14.38
C LYS A 92 0.82 -8.99 15.47
N GLY A 93 -0.35 -8.37 15.45
CA GLY A 93 -1.48 -8.67 16.33
C GLY A 93 -2.48 -9.56 15.61
#